data_AF-A0A6M5YLL1-F1
#
_entry.id   AF-A0A6M5YLL1-F1
#
_cell.length_a   1.000
_cell.length_b   1.000
_cell.length_c   1.000
_cell.angle_alpha   90.00
_cell.angle_beta   90.00
_cell.angle_gamma   90.00
#
_symmetry.space_group_name_H-M   'P 1'
#
loop_
_entity.id
_entity.type
_entity.pdbx_description
1 polymer ?
#
loop_
_entity_poly.entity_id
_entity_poly.type
_entity_poly.pdbx_seq_one_letter_code
_entity_poly.pdbx_strand_id
1 'polypeptide(L)'
;MDRTQFTLQAKRNEVLAAYLDEVAQGATASGHRAAGAGLLIGVAAYALYRLVRNYFDHQKGLQEAELRQLLLQEVDNLVQKGWDKDKALAAVLEVSKAVTALSPDDPVIQAGMTIIKGGQ
;
A
#
# COMPACT_ATOMS: atom_id res chain seq x y z
N MET A 1 -7.80 3.25 15.09
CA MET A 1 -8.16 2.37 13.95
C MET A 1 -7.05 1.39 13.59
N ASP A 2 -7.39 0.14 13.26
CA ASP A 2 -6.46 -0.90 12.78
C ASP A 2 -6.36 -0.99 11.23
N ARG A 3 -5.43 -1.81 10.73
CA ARG A 3 -5.16 -2.02 9.29
C ARG A 3 -6.40 -2.41 8.51
N THR A 4 -7.17 -3.36 9.02
CA THR A 4 -8.28 -3.99 8.29
C THR A 4 -9.41 -2.98 8.11
N GLN A 5 -9.70 -2.22 9.17
CA GLN A 5 -10.62 -1.08 9.14
C GLN A 5 -10.17 -0.01 8.13
N PHE A 6 -8.89 0.38 8.15
CA PHE A 6 -8.35 1.35 7.17
C PHE A 6 -8.52 0.85 5.74
N THR A 7 -8.18 -0.41 5.48
CA THR A 7 -8.26 -0.99 4.13
C THR A 7 -9.69 -1.01 3.60
N LEU A 8 -10.65 -1.34 4.46
CA LEU A 8 -12.07 -1.31 4.11
C LEU A 8 -12.56 0.10 3.82
N GLN A 9 -12.17 1.09 4.62
CA GLN A 9 -12.56 2.48 4.39
C GLN A 9 -11.85 3.09 3.17
N ALA A 10 -10.57 2.78 2.95
CA ALA A 10 -9.82 3.22 1.79
C ALA A 10 -10.43 2.70 0.48
N LYS A 11 -10.93 1.46 0.48
CA LYS A 11 -11.67 0.90 -0.68
C LYS A 11 -13.04 1.55 -0.91
N ARG A 12 -13.61 2.22 0.08
CA ARG A 12 -14.91 2.93 -0.02
C ARG A 12 -14.74 4.42 -0.34
N ASN A 13 -13.56 4.96 -0.11
CA ASN A 13 -13.22 6.34 -0.46
C ASN A 13 -12.79 6.40 -1.91
N GLU A 14 -13.47 7.18 -2.75
CA GLU A 14 -13.23 7.21 -4.21
C GLU A 14 -11.80 7.61 -4.57
N VAL A 15 -11.21 8.58 -3.87
CA VAL A 15 -9.84 9.05 -4.11
C VAL A 15 -8.83 7.95 -3.80
N LEU A 16 -8.99 7.30 -2.65
CA LEU A 16 -8.10 6.23 -2.24
C LEU A 16 -8.28 4.97 -3.07
N ALA A 17 -9.52 4.59 -3.38
CA ALA A 17 -9.80 3.44 -4.22
C ALA A 17 -9.19 3.60 -5.62
N ALA A 18 -9.35 4.78 -6.24
CA ALA A 18 -8.74 5.09 -7.54
C ALA A 18 -7.22 5.01 -7.48
N TYR A 19 -6.59 5.61 -6.46
CA TYR A 19 -5.14 5.55 -6.29
C TYR A 19 -4.62 4.12 -6.08
N LEU A 20 -5.30 3.33 -5.24
CA LEU A 20 -4.92 1.94 -4.97
C LEU A 20 -5.03 1.07 -6.22
N ASP A 21 -6.04 1.32 -7.04
CA ASP A 21 -6.22 0.63 -8.32
C ASP A 21 -5.13 1.04 -9.32
N GLU A 22 -4.83 2.33 -9.45
CA GLU A 22 -3.75 2.86 -10.31
C GLU A 22 -2.39 2.26 -9.94
N VAL A 23 -2.03 2.26 -8.66
CA VAL A 23 -0.76 1.73 -8.16
C VAL A 23 -0.67 0.22 -8.38
N ALA A 24 -1.76 -0.51 -8.14
CA ALA A 24 -1.80 -1.94 -8.40
C ALA A 24 -1.70 -2.26 -9.90
N GLN A 25 -2.39 -1.50 -10.75
CA GLN A 25 -2.33 -1.66 -12.21
C GLN A 25 -0.93 -1.39 -12.74
N GLY A 26 -0.27 -0.31 -12.29
CA GLY A 26 1.13 0.00 -12.62
C GLY A 26 2.05 -1.19 -12.35
N ALA A 27 1.97 -1.75 -11.15
CA ALA A 27 2.77 -2.90 -10.74
C ALA A 27 2.41 -4.22 -11.47
N THR A 28 1.18 -4.38 -11.97
CA THR A 28 0.78 -5.55 -12.80
C THR A 28 1.17 -5.46 -14.27
N ALA A 29 1.59 -4.29 -14.76
CA ALA A 29 2.01 -4.11 -16.16
C ALA A 29 3.16 -5.06 -16.56
N SER A 30 3.90 -5.57 -15.57
CA SER A 30 4.91 -6.64 -15.65
C SER A 30 4.39 -8.04 -16.04
N GLY A 31 3.11 -8.19 -16.42
CA GLY A 31 2.61 -9.35 -17.17
C GLY A 31 1.73 -10.36 -16.41
N HIS A 32 1.18 -10.02 -15.23
CA HIS A 32 0.26 -10.89 -14.45
C HIS A 32 -1.01 -10.11 -14.07
N ARG A 33 -1.84 -9.77 -15.08
CA ARG A 33 -2.86 -8.71 -14.99
C ARG A 33 -4.08 -9.01 -14.09
N ALA A 34 -4.57 -10.25 -14.01
CA ALA A 34 -5.88 -10.50 -13.36
C ALA A 34 -5.77 -11.01 -11.91
N ALA A 35 -4.89 -11.98 -11.64
CA ALA A 35 -4.76 -12.56 -10.29
C ALA A 35 -3.92 -11.69 -9.34
N GLY A 36 -3.12 -10.75 -9.87
CA GLY A 36 -2.22 -9.89 -9.12
C GLY A 36 -2.83 -8.63 -8.56
N ALA A 37 -3.71 -7.99 -9.34
CA ALA A 37 -4.22 -6.67 -9.03
C ALA A 37 -4.87 -6.62 -7.65
N GLY A 38 -5.72 -7.59 -7.32
CA GLY A 38 -6.36 -7.66 -5.99
C GLY A 38 -5.39 -7.83 -4.82
N LEU A 39 -4.26 -8.51 -5.05
CA LEU A 39 -3.21 -8.68 -4.03
C LEU A 39 -2.39 -7.41 -3.88
N LEU A 40 -2.03 -6.78 -5.00
CA LEU A 40 -1.27 -5.54 -5.03
C LEU A 40 -2.07 -4.35 -4.49
N ILE A 41 -3.39 -4.33 -4.66
CA ILE A 41 -4.29 -3.39 -3.96
C ILE A 41 -4.14 -3.54 -2.44
N GLY A 42 -4.02 -4.78 -1.95
CA GLY A 42 -3.78 -5.06 -0.53
C GLY A 42 -2.44 -4.54 -0.04
N VAL A 43 -1.37 -4.74 -0.83
CA VAL A 43 -0.03 -4.22 -0.56
C VAL A 43 -0.04 -2.68 -0.56
N ALA A 44 -0.66 -2.06 -1.55
CA ALA A 44 -0.76 -0.61 -1.70
C ALA A 44 -1.54 0.02 -0.55
N ALA A 45 -2.68 -0.57 -0.17
CA ALA A 45 -3.51 -0.08 0.94
C ALA A 45 -2.77 -0.16 2.27
N TYR A 46 -1.99 -1.22 2.44
CA TYR A 46 -1.18 -1.41 3.63
C TYR A 46 -0.01 -0.41 3.69
N ALA A 47 0.73 -0.24 2.59
CA ALA A 47 1.82 0.73 2.50
C ALA A 47 1.30 2.15 2.79
N LEU A 48 0.13 2.49 2.22
CA LEU A 48 -0.50 3.78 2.42
C LEU A 48 -0.95 3.98 3.87
N TYR A 49 -1.62 3.00 4.47
CA TYR A 49 -1.98 3.04 5.89
C TYR A 49 -0.79 3.35 6.79
N ARG A 50 0.34 2.68 6.55
CA ARG A 50 1.53 2.84 7.39
C ARG A 50 2.18 4.21 7.17
N LEU A 51 2.28 4.67 5.93
CA LEU A 51 2.79 6.01 5.61
C LEU A 51 1.94 7.11 6.27
N VAL A 52 0.63 7.05 6.08
CA VAL A 52 -0.33 7.98 6.69
C VAL A 52 -0.23 7.94 8.22
N ARG A 53 -0.11 6.74 8.80
CA ARG A 53 0.02 6.58 10.25
C ARG A 53 1.33 7.16 10.78
N ASN A 54 2.44 7.04 10.05
CA ASN A 54 3.70 7.67 10.46
C ASN A 54 3.61 9.20 10.42
N TYR A 55 2.98 9.76 9.37
CA TYR A 55 2.73 11.19 9.30
C TYR A 55 1.83 11.67 10.45
N PHE A 56 0.82 10.87 10.80
CA PHE A 56 -0.08 11.16 11.92
C PHE A 56 0.60 11.06 13.28
N ASP A 57 1.38 10.00 13.52
CA ASP A 57 2.09 9.75 14.79
C ASP A 57 3.35 10.63 14.95
N HIS A 58 3.63 11.53 13.99
CA HIS A 58 4.85 12.35 13.90
C HIS A 58 6.15 11.54 14.03
N GLN A 59 6.11 10.23 13.80
CA GLN A 59 7.28 9.39 13.80
C GLN A 59 8.12 9.75 12.57
N LYS A 60 9.37 10.17 12.80
CA LYS A 60 10.34 10.44 11.73
C LYS A 60 10.67 9.14 10.99
N GLY A 61 9.86 8.83 9.98
CA GLY A 61 10.05 7.73 9.04
C GLY A 61 9.72 6.35 9.61
N LEU A 62 9.26 5.46 8.72
CA LEU A 62 9.40 4.03 8.96
C LEU A 62 10.88 3.74 9.21
N GLN A 63 11.22 3.03 10.28
CA GLN A 63 12.55 2.45 10.34
C GLN A 63 12.72 1.58 9.11
N GLU A 64 13.77 1.83 8.34
CA GLU A 64 14.00 1.17 7.05
C GLU A 64 13.97 -0.36 7.17
N ALA A 65 14.32 -0.88 8.35
CA ALA A 65 14.22 -2.30 8.72
C ALA A 65 12.77 -2.83 8.81
N GLU A 66 11.85 -2.06 9.42
CA GLU A 66 10.43 -2.43 9.48
C GLU A 66 9.81 -2.44 8.08
N LEU A 67 10.14 -1.44 7.25
CA LEU A 67 9.70 -1.40 5.85
C LEU A 67 10.20 -2.62 5.08
N ARG A 68 11.49 -2.98 5.22
CA ARG A 68 12.06 -4.15 4.55
C ARG A 68 11.43 -5.47 4.98
N GLN A 69 11.24 -5.69 6.28
CA GLN A 69 10.59 -6.93 6.77
C GLN A 69 9.19 -7.12 6.19
N LEU A 70 8.48 -6.01 6.08
CA LEU A 70 7.11 -5.95 5.63
C LEU A 70 7.00 -6.14 4.12
N LEU A 71 7.91 -5.53 3.34
CA LEU A 71 8.02 -5.81 1.91
C LEU A 71 8.33 -7.29 1.67
N LEU A 72 9.24 -7.88 2.45
CA LEU A 72 9.56 -9.31 2.35
C LEU A 72 8.35 -10.19 2.68
N GLN A 73 7.59 -9.86 3.72
CA GLN A 73 6.39 -10.60 4.09
C GLN A 73 5.32 -10.56 2.98
N GLU A 74 5.12 -9.41 2.34
CA GLU A 74 4.16 -9.28 1.24
C GLU A 74 4.64 -9.99 -0.02
N VAL A 75 5.95 -10.00 -0.29
CA VAL A 75 6.54 -10.82 -1.37
C VAL A 75 6.31 -12.30 -1.10
N ASP A 76 6.55 -12.80 0.10
CA ASP A 76 6.29 -14.20 0.46
C ASP A 76 4.80 -14.55 0.32
N ASN A 77 3.89 -13.65 0.71
CA ASN A 77 2.45 -13.81 0.52
C ASN A 77 2.06 -13.93 -0.96
N LEU A 78 2.69 -13.16 -1.84
CA LEU A 78 2.48 -13.25 -3.29
C LEU A 78 3.03 -14.57 -3.85
N VAL A 79 4.22 -14.97 -3.42
CA VAL A 79 4.86 -16.24 -3.83
C VAL A 79 4.01 -17.44 -3.43
N GLN A 80 3.47 -17.46 -2.21
CA GLN A 80 2.54 -18.49 -1.75
C GLN A 80 1.26 -18.57 -2.61
N LYS A 81 0.89 -17.48 -3.28
CA LYS A 81 -0.25 -17.39 -4.19
C LYS A 81 0.13 -17.69 -5.65
N GLY A 82 1.32 -18.26 -5.87
CA GLY A 82 1.77 -18.72 -7.18
C GLY A 82 2.50 -17.66 -7.99
N TRP A 83 2.89 -16.53 -7.39
CA TRP A 83 3.74 -15.57 -8.07
C TRP A 83 5.19 -16.04 -8.10
N ASP A 84 5.87 -15.72 -9.19
CA ASP A 84 7.33 -15.81 -9.21
C ASP A 84 7.94 -14.82 -8.21
N LYS A 85 9.00 -15.23 -7.51
CA LYS A 85 9.61 -14.44 -6.43
C LYS A 85 10.18 -13.11 -6.92
N ASP A 86 10.85 -13.11 -8.06
CA ASP A 86 11.46 -11.90 -8.61
C ASP A 86 10.37 -10.94 -9.11
N LYS A 87 9.28 -11.47 -9.67
CA LYS A 87 8.12 -10.66 -10.07
C LYS A 87 7.35 -10.10 -8.87
N ALA A 88 7.16 -10.91 -7.82
CA ALA A 88 6.53 -10.47 -6.58
C ALA A 88 7.35 -9.34 -5.93
N LEU A 89 8.67 -9.50 -5.87
CA LEU A 89 9.58 -8.46 -5.37
C LEU A 89 9.50 -7.18 -6.21
N ALA A 90 9.57 -7.29 -7.54
CA ALA A 90 9.47 -6.13 -8.42
C ALA A 90 8.14 -5.38 -8.24
N ALA A 91 7.02 -6.11 -8.20
CA ALA A 91 5.70 -5.51 -8.03
C ALA A 91 5.54 -4.83 -6.66
N VAL A 92 5.99 -5.47 -5.58
CA VAL A 92 5.94 -4.91 -4.22
C VAL A 92 6.82 -3.67 -4.09
N LEU A 93 8.01 -3.67 -4.70
CA LEU A 93 8.90 -2.49 -4.73
C LEU A 93 8.29 -1.34 -5.53
N GLU A 94 7.63 -1.62 -6.65
CA GLU A 94 6.97 -0.60 -7.47
C GLU A 94 5.81 0.05 -6.71
N VAL A 95 4.95 -0.78 -6.09
CA VAL A 95 3.87 -0.30 -5.19
C VAL A 95 4.45 0.55 -4.07
N SER A 96 5.48 0.05 -3.38
CA SER A 96 6.10 0.78 -2.27
C SER A 96 6.67 2.11 -2.73
N LYS A 97 7.35 2.14 -3.87
CA LYS A 97 7.93 3.37 -4.42
C LYS A 97 6.85 4.40 -4.73
N ALA A 98 5.76 3.99 -5.38
CA ALA A 98 4.63 4.86 -5.70
C ALA A 98 4.01 5.46 -4.44
N VAL A 99 3.82 4.66 -3.39
CA VAL A 99 3.26 5.13 -2.11
C VAL A 99 4.24 6.05 -1.38
N THR A 100 5.52 5.70 -1.28
CA THR A 100 6.52 6.52 -0.58
C THR A 100 6.84 7.85 -1.27
N ALA A 101 6.46 8.01 -2.53
CA ALA A 101 6.60 9.26 -3.27
C ALA A 101 5.54 10.32 -2.88
N LEU A 102 4.48 9.92 -2.17
CA LEU A 102 3.43 10.83 -1.73
C LEU A 102 3.97 11.79 -0.66
N SER A 103 3.61 13.07 -0.80
CA SER A 103 3.93 14.10 0.19
C SER A 103 2.82 14.22 1.24
N PRO A 104 3.10 14.81 2.43
CA PRO A 104 2.07 15.04 3.46
C PRO A 104 0.87 15.86 2.96
N ASP A 105 1.08 16.75 1.99
CA ASP A 105 0.05 17.61 1.41
C ASP A 105 -0.72 16.94 0.26
N ASP A 106 -0.35 15.71 -0.12
CA ASP A 106 -1.00 14.98 -1.20
C ASP A 106 -2.46 14.65 -0.83
N PRO A 107 -3.44 14.84 -1.74
CA PRO A 107 -4.84 14.51 -1.48
C PRO A 107 -5.06 13.06 -1.05
N VAL A 108 -4.23 12.12 -1.50
CA VAL A 108 -4.28 10.71 -1.08
C VAL A 108 -3.88 10.58 0.40
N ILE A 109 -2.84 11.29 0.83
CA ILE A 109 -2.40 11.29 2.23
C ILE A 109 -3.43 12.00 3.11
N GLN A 110 -3.98 13.14 2.68
CA GLN A 110 -5.03 13.86 3.41
C GLN A 110 -6.31 13.02 3.57
N ALA A 111 -6.72 12.31 2.52
CA ALA A 111 -7.85 11.38 2.58
C ALA A 111 -7.56 10.23 3.57
N GLY A 112 -6.37 9.65 3.52
CA GLY A 112 -5.93 8.65 4.48
C GLY A 112 -5.91 9.16 5.92
N MET A 113 -5.39 10.37 6.15
CA MET A 113 -5.34 11.00 7.47
C MET A 113 -6.75 11.25 8.01
N THR A 114 -7.69 11.64 7.15
CA THR A 114 -9.09 11.83 7.51
C THR A 114 -9.74 10.52 7.97
N ILE A 115 -9.46 9.42 7.28
CA ILE A 115 -9.91 8.08 7.69
C ILE A 115 -9.31 7.68 9.05
N ILE A 116 -8.02 7.90 9.28
CA ILE A 116 -7.37 7.61 10.58
C ILE A 116 -7.98 8.46 11.70
N LYS A 117 -8.21 9.75 11.47
CA LYS A 117 -8.81 10.68 12.45
C LYS A 117 -10.28 10.35 12.75
N GLY A 118 -11.07 10.01 11.72
CA GLY A 118 -12.49 9.69 11.87
C GLY A 118 -12.78 8.31 12.43
N GLY A 119 -11.78 7.42 12.47
CA GLY A 119 -11.86 6.08 13.08
C GLY A 119 -11.23 5.98 14.49
N GLN A 120 -11.04 7.11 15.17
CA GLN A 120 -10.71 7.17 16.60
C GLN A 120 -11.97 7.30 17.45
#